data_AF-A0A010T5E6-F1
#
_entry.id   AF-A0A010T5E6-F1
#
_cell.length_a   1.000
_cell.length_b   1.000
_cell.length_c   1.000
_cell.angle_alpha   90.00
_cell.angle_beta   90.00
_cell.angle_gamma   90.00
#
_symmetry.space_group_name_H-M   'P 1'
#
loop_
_entity.id
_entity.type
_entity.pdbx_description
1 polymer ?
#
loop_
_entity_poly.entity_id
_entity_poly.type
_entity_poly.pdbx_seq_one_letter_code
_entity_poly.pdbx_strand_id
1 'polypeptide(L)' 'MPVLHSVIHKINKKPDGNPAILHRCAGELVESQSRDELINQFNESYNAKPDKGWGFFVSAP' A
#
# COMPACT_ATOMS: atom_id res chain seq x y z
N MET A 1 8.83 -5.29 9.11
CA MET A 1 8.78 -6.42 8.17
C MET A 1 9.23 -5.90 6.81
N PRO A 2 10.24 -6.50 6.15
CA PRO A 2 10.72 -5.99 4.87
C PRO A 2 9.70 -6.25 3.76
N VAL A 3 9.49 -5.27 2.87
CA VAL A 3 8.69 -5.45 1.67
C VAL A 3 9.56 -6.13 0.60
N LEU A 4 9.33 -7.41 0.37
CA LEU A 4 10.12 -8.22 -0.56
C LEU A 4 9.76 -7.95 -2.02
N HIS A 5 8.45 -7.86 -2.29
CA HIS A 5 7.91 -7.63 -3.62
C HIS A 5 6.79 -6.61 -3.56
N SER A 6 6.76 -5.67 -4.51
CA SER A 6 5.72 -4.65 -4.51
C SER A 6 5.35 -4.17 -5.91
N VAL A 7 4.05 -3.90 -6.09
CA VAL A 7 3.49 -3.29 -7.30
C VAL A 7 2.52 -2.20 -6.86
N ILE A 8 2.68 -0.97 -7.35
CA ILE A 8 1.77 0.14 -7.04
C ILE A 8 1.08 0.62 -8.32
N HIS A 9 -0.24 0.45 -8.38
CA HIS A 9 -1.08 1.06 -9.42
C HIS A 9 -1.50 2.47 -8.98
N LYS A 10 -1.71 3.36 -9.95
CA LYS A 10 -2.20 4.72 -9.69
C LYS A 10 -3.64 4.84 -10.13
N ILE A 11 -4.50 5.37 -9.27
CA ILE A 11 -5.90 5.64 -9.60
C ILE A 11 -6.08 7.16 -9.65
N ASN A 12 -6.42 7.67 -10.81
CA ASN A 12 -6.78 9.07 -11.01
C ASN A 12 -8.31 9.19 -10.91
N LYS A 13 -8.80 9.76 -9.81
CA LYS A 13 -10.21 10.09 -9.62
C LYS A 13 -10.37 11.61 -9.50
N LYS A 14 -11.02 12.21 -10.49
CA LYS A 14 -11.41 13.62 -10.46
C LYS A 14 -12.76 13.78 -9.74
N PRO A 15 -13.05 14.94 -9.13
CA PRO A 15 -14.35 15.23 -8.51
C PRO A 15 -15.43 15.62 -9.55
N ASP A 16 -15.15 15.48 -10.84
CA ASP A 16 -16.00 15.89 -11.97
C ASP A 16 -17.12 14.91 -12.33
N GLY A 17 -17.35 13.89 -11.48
CA GLY A 17 -18.33 12.84 -11.70
C GLY A 17 -17.89 11.73 -12.65
N ASN A 18 -16.79 11.90 -13.39
CA ASN A 18 -16.31 10.87 -14.31
C ASN A 18 -15.76 9.63 -13.57
N PRO A 19 -15.82 8.44 -14.18
CA PRO A 19 -15.21 7.23 -13.62
C PRO A 19 -13.71 7.41 -13.33
N ALA A 20 -13.20 6.68 -12.32
CA ALA A 20 -11.77 6.70 -12.03
C ALA A 20 -10.98 6.03 -13.17
N ILE A 21 -9.79 6.57 -13.48
CA ILE A 21 -8.86 5.97 -14.43
C ILE A 21 -7.79 5.20 -13.66
N LEU A 22 -7.65 3.90 -13.97
CA LEU A 22 -6.60 3.05 -13.41
C LEU A 22 -5.38 3.05 -14.35
N HIS A 23 -4.25 3.49 -13.83
CA HIS A 23 -2.94 3.34 -14.46
C HIS A 23 -2.22 2.17 -13.80
N ARG A 24 -2.18 1.03 -14.49
CA ARG A 24 -1.49 -0.15 -13.98
C ARG A 24 0.03 0.05 -14.03
N CYS A 25 0.73 -0.27 -12.94
CA CYS A 25 2.17 -0.46 -13.00
C CYS A 25 2.55 -1.50 -14.07
N ALA A 26 3.65 -1.27 -14.75
CA ALA A 26 4.14 -2.17 -15.79
C ALA A 26 4.85 -3.41 -15.22
N GLY A 27 5.19 -3.41 -13.94
CA GLY A 27 5.90 -4.51 -13.30
C GLY A 27 6.17 -4.22 -11.83
N GLU A 28 7.09 -4.99 -11.26
CA GLU A 28 7.53 -4.82 -9.89
C GLU A 28 8.32 -3.52 -9.71
N LEU A 29 8.15 -2.89 -8.56
CA LEU A 29 8.93 -1.72 -8.18
C LEU A 29 10.27 -2.14 -7.58
N VAL A 30 11.30 -1.39 -7.93
CA VAL A 30 12.61 -1.46 -7.28
C VAL A 30 12.52 -1.18 -5.79
N GLU A 31 13.52 -1.66 -5.04
CA GLU A 31 13.64 -1.37 -3.61
C GLU A 31 13.64 0.14 -3.35
N SER A 32 12.93 0.52 -2.28
CA SER A 32 12.69 1.92 -1.98
C SER A 32 12.45 2.11 -0.48
N GLN A 33 13.34 2.88 0.15
CA GLN A 33 13.24 3.20 1.58
C GLN A 33 11.92 3.91 1.90
N SER A 34 11.46 4.84 1.07
CA SER A 34 10.22 5.58 1.32
C SER A 34 8.98 4.68 1.25
N ARG A 35 8.98 3.64 0.41
CA ARG A 35 7.92 2.61 0.38
C ARG A 35 7.93 1.80 1.68
N ASP A 36 9.11 1.40 2.14
CA ASP A 36 9.24 0.57 3.34
C ASP A 36 8.82 1.36 4.59
N GLU A 37 9.20 2.64 4.67
CA GLU A 37 8.73 3.57 5.71
C GLU A 37 7.21 3.77 5.66
N LEU A 38 6.62 3.94 4.48
CA LEU A 38 5.17 4.06 4.31
C LEU A 38 4.42 2.86 4.89
N ILE A 39 4.86 1.64 4.58
CA ILE A 39 4.22 0.42 5.08
C ILE A 39 4.39 0.27 6.59
N ASN A 40 5.57 0.60 7.13
CA ASN A 40 5.78 0.57 8.58
C ASN A 40 4.86 1.56 9.30
N GLN A 41 4.81 2.81 8.85
CA GLN A 41 3.93 3.84 9.42
C GLN A 41 2.45 3.46 9.31
N PHE A 42 2.03 2.87 8.19
CA PHE A 42 0.67 2.39 8.00
C PHE A 42 0.31 1.30 9.02
N ASN A 43 1.20 0.33 9.23
CA ASN A 43 0.99 -0.73 10.21
C ASN A 43 0.90 -0.20 11.64
N GLU A 44 1.80 0.70 12.02
CA GLU A 44 1.82 1.30 13.36
C GLU A 44 0.64 2.25 13.61
N SER A 45 0.19 2.99 12.59
CA SER A 45 -0.83 4.02 12.77
C SER A 45 -2.26 3.51 12.58
N TYR A 46 -2.47 2.56 11.67
CA TYR A 46 -3.79 2.04 11.31
C TYR A 46 -4.04 0.66 11.92
N ASN A 47 -3.15 -0.31 11.63
CA ASN A 47 -3.33 -1.70 12.04
C ASN A 47 -3.07 -1.96 13.52
N ALA A 48 -2.42 -1.02 14.24
CA ALA A 48 -2.25 -1.14 15.69
C ALA A 48 -3.53 -0.80 16.49
N LYS A 49 -4.57 -0.25 15.85
CA LYS A 49 -5.81 0.11 16.54
C LYS A 49 -6.68 -1.14 16.74
N PRO A 50 -7.21 -1.37 17.96
CA PRO A 50 -8.17 -2.43 18.20
C PRO A 50 -9.33 -2.36 17.20
N ASP A 51 -9.77 -3.51 16.69
CA ASP A 51 -10.86 -3.66 15.72
C ASP A 51 -10.67 -2.93 14.38
N LYS A 52 -9.43 -2.54 14.04
CA LYS A 52 -9.04 -2.01 12.73
C LYS A 52 -7.89 -2.84 12.17
N GLY A 53 -8.16 -3.54 11.07
CA GLY A 53 -7.14 -4.28 10.33
C GLY A 53 -7.40 -4.20 8.84
N TRP A 54 -6.40 -3.77 8.08
CA TRP A 54 -6.42 -3.85 6.63
C TRP A 54 -5.07 -4.41 6.15
N GLY A 55 -5.11 -5.54 5.46
CA GLY A 55 -3.91 -6.23 4.99
C GLY A 55 -2.98 -6.68 6.14
N PHE A 56 -3.52 -7.29 7.19
CA PHE A 56 -2.72 -7.78 8.32
C PHE A 56 -1.95 -9.05 7.90
N PHE A 57 -0.70 -8.88 7.49
CA PHE A 57 0.23 -9.99 7.28
C PHE A 57 0.96 -10.25 8.60
N VAL A 58 0.53 -11.26 9.35
CA VAL A 58 1.31 -11.76 10.49
C VAL A 58 2.54 -12.50 9.95
N SER A 59 3.72 -12.21 10.49
CA SER A 59 4.84 -13.13 10.33
C SER A 59 4.43 -14.45 10.97
N ALA A 60 4.50 -15.55 10.21
CA ALA A 60 4.42 -16.87 10.81
C ALA A 60 5.52 -16.97 11.89
N PRO A 61 5.22 -17.62 13.04
CA PRO A 61 6.18 -17.77 14.13
C PRO A 61 7.47 -18.46 13.70
#